data_AF-A0A928Z9F2-F1
#
_entry.id   AF-A0A928Z9F2-F1
#
_cell.length_a   1.000
_cell.length_b   1.000
_cell.length_c   1.000
_cell.angle_alpha   90.00
_cell.angle_beta   90.00
_cell.angle_gamma   90.00
#
_symmetry.space_group_name_H-M   'P 1'
#
loop_
_entity.id
_entity.type
_entity.pdbx_description
1 polymer ?
#
loop_
_entity_poly.entity_id
_entity_poly.type
_entity_poly.pdbx_seq_one_letter_code
_entity_poly.pdbx_strand_id
1 'polypeptide(L)'
;MSSILTTAQTAYDNGNYDRALQLLLPLAEAGHAEAQCLVGSIYHLGLGSIEPNEPEAEKWYTFASDRGHGLASNNLAALIGSSDRERAKALCQLAIAQGFRHAPNSF
;
A
#
# COMPACT_ATOMS: atom_id res chain seq x y z
N MET A 1 -7.80 5.37 -19.72
CA MET A 1 -7.14 4.09 -19.35
C MET A 1 -7.20 3.89 -17.84
N SER A 2 -8.40 3.76 -17.26
CA SER A 2 -8.59 3.64 -15.79
C SER A 2 -9.66 2.61 -15.41
N SER A 3 -10.10 1.77 -16.35
CA SER A 3 -11.23 0.86 -16.10
C SER A 3 -10.89 -0.26 -15.12
N ILE A 4 -9.66 -0.78 -15.16
CA ILE A 4 -9.27 -1.96 -14.38
C ILE A 4 -9.19 -1.62 -12.89
N LEU A 5 -8.59 -0.47 -12.55
CA LEU A 5 -8.50 0.02 -11.17
C LEU A 5 -9.89 0.32 -10.60
N THR A 6 -10.76 0.98 -11.36
CA THR A 6 -12.15 1.24 -10.93
C THR A 6 -12.92 -0.07 -10.75
N THR A 7 -12.79 -1.03 -11.68
CA THR A 7 -13.43 -2.35 -11.54
C THR A 7 -12.90 -3.09 -10.31
N ALA A 8 -11.61 -3.00 -10.03
CA ALA A 8 -11.02 -3.59 -8.83
C ALA A 8 -11.53 -2.91 -7.55
N GLN A 9 -11.64 -1.59 -7.54
CA GLN A 9 -12.20 -0.81 -6.43
C GLN A 9 -13.65 -1.19 -6.17
N THR A 10 -14.46 -1.32 -7.23
CA THR A 10 -15.84 -1.77 -7.13
C THR A 10 -15.92 -3.20 -6.61
N ALA A 11 -15.05 -4.10 -7.05
CA ALA A 11 -14.99 -5.46 -6.52
C ALA A 11 -14.62 -5.46 -5.02
N TYR A 12 -13.67 -4.62 -4.61
CA TYR A 12 -13.27 -4.44 -3.21
C TYR A 12 -14.43 -3.93 -2.35
N ASP A 13 -15.15 -2.90 -2.81
CA ASP A 13 -16.33 -2.33 -2.13
C ASP A 13 -17.49 -3.33 -2.02
N ASN A 14 -17.70 -4.14 -3.07
CA ASN A 14 -18.69 -5.23 -3.07
C ASN A 14 -18.27 -6.45 -2.22
N GLY A 15 -17.15 -6.39 -1.48
CA GLY A 15 -16.63 -7.49 -0.66
C GLY A 15 -16.03 -8.66 -1.46
N ASN A 16 -15.83 -8.49 -2.77
CA ASN A 16 -15.19 -9.47 -3.65
C ASN A 16 -13.66 -9.27 -3.67
N TYR A 17 -13.03 -9.47 -2.53
CA TYR A 17 -11.60 -9.20 -2.34
C TYR A 17 -10.68 -10.09 -3.17
N ASP A 18 -11.01 -11.38 -3.34
CA ASP A 18 -10.27 -12.30 -4.22
C ASP A 18 -10.18 -11.76 -5.65
N ARG A 19 -11.31 -11.30 -6.20
CA ARG A 19 -11.38 -10.74 -7.54
C ARG A 19 -10.70 -9.38 -7.62
N ALA A 20 -10.85 -8.55 -6.60
CA ALA A 20 -10.14 -7.27 -6.50
C ALA A 20 -8.64 -7.51 -6.52
N LEU A 21 -8.12 -8.44 -5.71
CA LEU A 21 -6.70 -8.74 -5.62
C LEU A 21 -6.13 -9.22 -6.96
N GLN A 22 -6.83 -10.10 -7.68
CA GLN A 22 -6.42 -10.52 -9.03
C GLN A 22 -6.31 -9.36 -10.03
N LEU A 23 -7.16 -8.34 -9.90
CA LEU A 23 -7.12 -7.15 -10.75
C LEU A 23 -6.05 -6.13 -10.28
N LEU A 24 -5.81 -6.06 -8.97
CA LEU A 24 -4.85 -5.15 -8.36
C LEU A 24 -3.42 -5.64 -8.47
N LEU A 25 -3.15 -6.95 -8.40
CA LEU A 25 -1.82 -7.54 -8.55
C LEU A 25 -1.07 -7.03 -9.79
N PRO A 26 -1.62 -7.14 -11.02
CA PRO A 26 -0.91 -6.66 -12.21
C PRO A 26 -0.71 -5.13 -12.19
N LEU A 27 -1.61 -4.36 -11.58
CA LEU A 27 -1.45 -2.91 -11.42
C LEU A 27 -0.36 -2.60 -10.39
N ALA A 28 -0.30 -3.36 -9.29
CA ALA A 28 0.69 -3.23 -8.24
C ALA A 28 2.09 -3.62 -8.75
N GLU A 29 2.18 -4.66 -9.57
CA GLU A 29 3.39 -5.06 -10.31
C GLU A 29 3.80 -4.02 -11.35
N ALA A 30 2.84 -3.36 -12.01
CA ALA A 30 3.10 -2.22 -12.89
C ALA A 30 3.54 -0.95 -12.14
N GLY A 31 3.56 -0.98 -10.80
CA GLY A 31 4.00 0.15 -9.97
C GLY A 31 2.92 1.19 -9.67
N HIS A 32 1.64 0.86 -9.82
CA HIS A 32 0.55 1.74 -9.36
C HIS A 32 0.50 1.75 -7.83
N ALA A 33 0.85 2.90 -7.25
CA ALA A 33 0.88 3.07 -5.80
C ALA A 33 -0.49 2.85 -5.11
N GLU A 34 -1.59 3.24 -5.77
CA GLU A 34 -2.95 2.98 -5.27
C GLU A 34 -3.28 1.48 -5.23
N ALA A 35 -2.87 0.73 -6.27
CA ALA A 35 -3.08 -0.70 -6.32
C ALA A 35 -2.23 -1.44 -5.27
N GLN A 36 -0.96 -1.04 -5.12
CA GLN A 36 -0.08 -1.55 -4.06
C GLN A 36 -0.67 -1.30 -2.67
N CYS A 37 -1.25 -0.12 -2.43
CA CYS A 37 -1.93 0.22 -1.18
C CYS A 37 -3.13 -0.70 -0.92
N LEU A 38 -3.99 -0.92 -1.92
CA LEU A 38 -5.16 -1.79 -1.78
C LEU A 38 -4.78 -3.25 -1.57
N VAL A 39 -3.75 -3.76 -2.25
CA VAL A 39 -3.21 -5.11 -2.02
C VAL A 39 -2.69 -5.24 -0.59
N GLY A 40 -1.93 -4.24 -0.11
CA GLY A 40 -1.49 -4.17 1.28
C GLY A 40 -2.64 -4.21 2.28
N SER A 41 -3.74 -3.52 2.01
CA SER A 41 -4.95 -3.55 2.84
C SER A 41 -5.61 -4.93 2.88
N ILE A 42 -5.68 -5.63 1.74
CA ILE A 42 -6.25 -6.98 1.67
C ILE A 42 -5.43 -7.95 2.51
N TYR A 43 -4.11 -7.92 2.41
CA TYR A 43 -3.23 -8.75 3.23
C TYR A 43 -3.24 -8.35 4.70
N HIS A 44 -3.31 -7.05 5.03
CA HIS A 44 -3.33 -6.60 6.42
C HIS A 44 -4.59 -7.08 7.15
N LEU A 45 -5.74 -6.90 6.51
CA LEU A 45 -7.04 -7.20 7.09
C LEU A 45 -7.44 -8.67 6.90
N GLY A 46 -6.70 -9.45 6.10
CA GLY A 46 -7.06 -10.83 5.77
C GLY A 46 -8.41 -10.91 5.06
N LEU A 47 -8.61 -10.10 4.03
CA LEU A 47 -9.91 -9.94 3.38
C LEU A 47 -10.14 -11.01 2.29
N GLY A 48 -11.34 -11.60 2.30
CA GLY A 48 -11.72 -12.66 1.37
C GLY A 48 -11.26 -14.03 1.84
N SER A 49 -10.70 -14.82 0.93
CA SER A 49 -10.20 -16.17 1.20
C SER A 49 -8.74 -16.20 1.69
N ILE A 50 -8.17 -15.03 2.01
CA ILE A 50 -6.75 -14.83 2.25
C ILE A 50 -6.52 -14.62 3.74
N GLU A 51 -5.52 -15.30 4.31
CA GLU A 51 -5.16 -15.08 5.71
C GLU A 51 -4.46 -13.73 5.91
N PRO A 52 -4.68 -13.06 7.06
CA PRO A 52 -4.00 -11.83 7.38
C PRO A 52 -2.48 -12.08 7.45
N ASN A 53 -1.73 -11.35 6.62
CA ASN A 53 -0.29 -11.47 6.50
C ASN A 53 0.35 -10.08 6.62
N GLU A 54 0.66 -9.69 7.85
CA GLU A 54 1.30 -8.42 8.19
C GLU A 54 2.61 -8.14 7.44
N PRO A 55 3.58 -9.08 7.34
CA PRO A 55 4.83 -8.80 6.62
C PRO A 55 4.62 -8.57 5.12
N GLU A 56 3.62 -9.23 4.53
CA GLU A 56 3.28 -9.01 3.12
C GLU A 56 2.62 -7.65 2.92
N ALA A 57 1.71 -7.28 3.82
CA ALA A 57 1.09 -5.96 3.84
C ALA A 57 2.13 -4.83 4.00
N GLU A 58 3.08 -4.99 4.91
CA GLU A 58 4.19 -4.05 5.14
C GLU A 58 4.96 -3.80 3.85
N LYS A 59 5.31 -4.88 3.13
CA LYS A 59 6.04 -4.82 1.87
C LYS A 59 5.27 -4.02 0.80
N TRP A 60 3.98 -4.29 0.63
CA TRP A 60 3.15 -3.60 -0.36
C TRP A 60 2.93 -2.12 -0.02
N TYR A 61 2.67 -1.80 1.25
CA TYR A 61 2.58 -0.41 1.69
C TYR A 61 3.90 0.34 1.53
N THR A 62 5.03 -0.31 1.80
CA THR A 62 6.36 0.29 1.62
C THR A 62 6.59 0.67 0.16
N PHE A 63 6.22 -0.19 -0.80
CA PHE A 63 6.32 0.14 -2.22
C PHE A 63 5.44 1.34 -2.60
N ALA A 64 4.21 1.41 -2.09
CA ALA A 64 3.32 2.52 -2.35
C ALA A 64 3.83 3.83 -1.70
N SER A 65 4.37 3.75 -0.48
CA SER A 65 5.00 4.86 0.24
C SER A 65 6.24 5.40 -0.46
N ASP A 66 7.10 4.53 -0.99
CA ASP A 66 8.29 4.91 -1.77
C ASP A 66 7.92 5.76 -2.99
N ARG A 67 6.75 5.49 -3.58
CA ARG A 67 6.16 6.29 -4.66
C ARG A 67 5.46 7.57 -4.20
N GLY A 68 5.55 7.93 -2.92
CA GLY A 68 4.96 9.13 -2.35
C GLY A 68 3.45 9.02 -2.07
N HIS A 69 2.88 7.81 -2.02
CA HIS A 69 1.47 7.64 -1.72
C HIS A 69 1.19 7.82 -0.22
N GLY A 70 0.69 9.00 0.15
CA GLY A 70 0.47 9.37 1.56
C GLY A 70 -0.46 8.42 2.32
N LEU A 71 -1.45 7.82 1.66
CA LEU A 71 -2.35 6.85 2.30
C LEU A 71 -1.62 5.56 2.67
N ALA A 72 -0.74 5.06 1.81
CA ALA A 72 0.06 3.89 2.13
C ALA A 72 1.03 4.16 3.28
N SER A 73 1.63 5.35 3.34
CA SER A 73 2.50 5.73 4.46
C SER A 73 1.75 5.77 5.78
N ASN A 74 0.49 6.23 5.75
CA ASN A 74 -0.36 6.22 6.94
C ASN A 74 -0.75 4.79 7.36
N ASN A 75 -1.09 3.93 6.40
CA ASN A 75 -1.43 2.53 6.67
C ASN A 75 -0.22 1.71 7.14
N LEU A 76 0.96 1.95 6.57
CA LEU A 76 2.23 1.39 7.02
C LEU A 76 2.54 1.81 8.45
N ALA A 77 2.40 3.10 8.76
CA ALA A 77 2.59 3.62 10.11
C ALA A 77 1.60 3.02 11.10
N ALA A 78 0.35 2.78 10.69
CA ALA A 78 -0.65 2.10 11.50
C ALA A 78 -0.26 0.64 11.77
N LEU A 79 0.13 -0.11 10.73
CA LEU A 79 0.57 -1.51 10.81
C LEU A 79 1.76 -1.68 11.75
N ILE A 80 2.81 -0.88 11.57
CA ILE A 80 4.02 -0.98 12.39
C ILE A 80 3.77 -0.39 13.79
N GLY A 81 2.91 0.62 13.89
CA GLY A 81 2.52 1.22 15.17
C GLY A 81 1.84 0.22 16.11
N SER A 82 1.11 -0.76 15.57
CA SER A 82 0.57 -1.88 16.33
C SER A 82 1.59 -2.97 16.64
N SER A 83 2.45 -3.34 15.69
CA SER A 83 3.27 -4.56 15.81
C SER A 83 4.69 -4.31 16.34
N ASP A 84 5.31 -3.16 16.03
CA ASP A 84 6.66 -2.81 16.49
C ASP A 84 6.83 -1.28 16.62
N ARG A 85 6.44 -0.74 17.78
CA ARG A 85 6.56 0.69 18.12
C ARG A 85 7.96 1.27 17.89
N GLU A 86 9.00 0.45 17.94
CA GLU A 86 10.40 0.85 17.67
C GLU A 86 10.70 0.95 16.17
N ARG A 87 10.23 0.00 15.35
CA ARG A 87 10.39 0.03 13.89
C ARG A 87 9.62 1.19 13.27
N ALA A 88 8.42 1.49 13.80
CA ALA A 88 7.59 2.61 13.35
C ALA A 88 8.33 3.95 13.53
N LYS A 89 9.04 4.13 14.64
CA LYS A 89 9.85 5.34 14.88
C LYS A 89 11.03 5.43 13.90
N ALA A 90 11.73 4.32 13.66
CA ALA A 90 12.86 4.30 12.73
C ALA A 90 12.43 4.63 11.29
N LEU A 91 11.31 4.06 10.82
CA LEU A 91 10.76 4.34 9.50
C LEU A 91 10.15 5.74 9.39
N CYS A 92 9.46 6.25 10.42
CA CYS A 92 9.02 7.64 10.46
C CYS A 92 10.21 8.60 10.42
N GLN A 93 11.28 8.35 11.18
CA GLN A 93 12.50 9.17 11.13
C GLN A 93 13.16 9.14 9.75
N LEU A 94 13.20 7.97 9.10
CA LEU A 94 13.66 7.83 7.72
C LEU A 94 12.75 8.56 6.73
N ALA A 95 11.43 8.48 6.87
CA ALA A 95 10.47 9.19 6.02
C ALA A 95 10.53 10.71 6.21
N ILE A 96 10.75 11.19 7.43
CA ILE A 96 10.99 12.61 7.74
C ILE A 96 12.33 13.06 7.15
N ALA A 97 13.38 12.23 7.22
CA ALA A 97 14.66 12.50 6.58
C ALA A 97 14.62 12.43 5.04
N GLN A 98 13.71 11.62 4.48
CA GLN A 98 13.38 11.54 3.06
C GLN A 98 12.39 12.63 2.63
N GLY A 99 11.89 13.45 3.58
CA GLY A 99 11.04 14.59 3.28
C GLY A 99 11.71 15.49 2.24
N PHE A 100 11.06 15.69 1.10
CA PHE A 100 11.41 16.71 0.10
C PHE A 100 12.68 16.50 -0.76
N ARG A 101 12.86 15.34 -1.41
CA ARG A 101 13.67 15.30 -2.65
C ARG A 101 12.90 14.80 -3.86
N HIS A 102 11.73 15.39 -4.10
CA HIS A 102 11.30 15.61 -5.49
C HIS A 102 10.78 17.03 -5.65
N ALA A 103 11.71 18.00 -5.69
CA ALA A 103 11.50 19.14 -6.56
C ALA A 103 11.75 18.64 -8.00
N PRO A 104 10.86 18.90 -8.97
CA PRO A 104 11.15 18.60 -10.36
C PRO A 104 12.21 19.59 -10.88
N ASN A 105 13.21 19.07 -11.59
CA ASN A 105 14.04 19.79 -12.55
C ASN A 105 14.89 20.97 -12.03
N SER A 106 16.15 20.69 -11.70
CA SER A 106 17.23 21.69 -11.73
C SER A 106 18.05 21.49 -13.01
N PHE A 107 17.83 22.37 -13.99
CA PHE A 107 18.88 22.85 -14.90
C PHE A 107 19.15 24.31 -14.55
#